data_AF-F2L453-F1
#
_entry.id   AF-F2L453-F1
#
_cell.length_a   1.000
_cell.length_b   1.000
_cell.length_c   1.000
_cell.angle_alpha   90.00
_cell.angle_beta   90.00
_cell.angle_gamma   90.00
#
_symmetry.space_group_name_H-M   'P 1'
#
loop_
_entity.id
_entity.type
_entity.pdbx_description
1 polymer ?
#
loop_
_entity_poly.entity_id
_entity_poly.type
_entity_poly.pdbx_seq_one_letter_code
_entity_poly.pdbx_strand_id
1 'polypeptide(L)' 'MKIRIWIKRRCDELGLCEYVEVPLARAVRIADKIRLEDVYIIIDDVDPRLFEDLT' A
#
# COMPACT_ATOMS: atom_id res chain seq x y z
N MET A 1 13.91 4.73 4.84
CA MET A 1 12.64 4.74 4.07
C MET A 1 12.49 3.48 3.22
N LYS A 2 11.61 2.57 3.64
CA LYS A 2 11.22 1.39 2.86
C LYS A 2 9.79 1.59 2.37
N ILE A 3 9.58 1.58 1.06
CA ILE A 3 8.23 1.63 0.47
C ILE A 3 7.78 0.20 0.20
N ARG A 4 6.66 -0.19 0.81
CA ARG A 4 5.95 -1.44 0.51
C ARG A 4 4.65 -1.11 -0.20
N ILE A 5 4.27 -1.92 -1.17
CA ILE A 5 3.01 -1.77 -1.88
C ILE A 5 2.22 -3.04 -1.71
N TRP A 6 1.02 -2.90 -1.17
CA TRP A 6 0.09 -3.99 -0.94
C TRP A 6 -1.10 -3.82 -1.88
N ILE A 7 -1.47 -4.90 -2.56
CA ILE A 7 -2.63 -4.92 -3.46
C ILE A 7 -3.66 -5.90 -2.89
N LYS A 8 -4.92 -5.47 -2.81
CA LYS A 8 -6.05 -6.32 -2.41
C LYS A 8 -6.20 -7.49 -3.39
N ARG A 9 -6.24 -8.70 -2.85
CA ARG A 9 -6.37 -9.94 -3.65
C ARG A 9 -7.79 -10.51 -3.59
N ARG A 10 -8.34 -10.65 -2.39
CA ARG A 10 -9.68 -11.18 -2.15
C ARG A 10 -10.21 -10.68 -0.82
N CYS A 11 -11.53 -10.66 -0.64
CA CYS A 11 -12.15 -10.44 0.66
C CYS A 11 -13.06 -11.61 0.98
N ASP A 12 -13.21 -11.92 2.26
CA ASP A 12 -14.16 -12.91 2.74
C ASP A 12 -15.56 -12.31 2.96
N GLU A 13 -16.50 -13.15 3.41
CA GLU A 13 -17.90 -12.78 3.68
C GLU A 13 -18.04 -11.77 4.84
N LEU A 14 -16.99 -11.60 5.66
CA LEU A 14 -16.94 -10.65 6.77
C LEU A 14 -16.32 -9.31 6.35
N GLY A 15 -15.90 -9.18 5.08
CA GLY A 15 -15.24 -7.99 4.57
C GLY A 15 -13.76 -7.90 4.97
N LEU A 16 -13.17 -8.96 5.52
CA LEU A 16 -11.73 -9.02 5.76
C LEU A 16 -11.02 -9.31 4.44
N CYS A 17 -10.11 -8.42 4.08
CA CYS A 17 -9.42 -8.50 2.80
C CYS A 17 -7.98 -8.97 2.98
N GLU A 18 -7.57 -9.90 2.12
CA GLU A 18 -6.19 -10.34 1.99
C GLU A 18 -5.45 -9.45 1.01
N TYR A 19 -4.21 -9.12 1.37
CA TYR A 19 -3.33 -8.27 0.58
C TYR A 19 -2.04 -9.01 0.23
N VAL A 20 -1.48 -8.71 -0.93
CA VAL A 20 -0.19 -9.23 -1.36
C VAL A 20 0.79 -8.08 -1.53
N GLU A 21 1.97 -8.24 -0.94
CA GLU A 21 3.07 -7.31 -1.18
C GLU A 21 3.65 -7.49 -2.58
N VAL A 22 3.78 -6.39 -3.30
CA VAL A 22 4.38 -6.34 -4.63
C VAL A 22 5.51 -5.33 -4.69
N PRO A 23 6.58 -5.61 -5.47
CA PRO A 23 7.60 -4.61 -5.74
C PRO A 23 7.04 -3.39 -6.50
N LEU A 24 7.55 -2.19 -6.20
CA LEU A 24 7.15 -0.94 -6.85
C LEU A 24 7.18 -1.02 -8.38
N ALA A 25 8.26 -1.56 -8.96
CA ALA A 25 8.37 -1.71 -10.41
C ALA A 25 7.25 -2.56 -11.02
N ARG A 26 6.75 -3.56 -10.29
CA ARG A 26 5.62 -4.38 -10.72
C ARG A 26 4.30 -3.62 -10.59
N ALA A 27 4.10 -2.91 -9.47
CA ALA A 27 2.91 -2.11 -9.23
C ALA A 27 2.70 -1.05 -10.33
N VAL A 28 3.75 -0.33 -10.72
CA VAL A 28 3.69 0.68 -11.81
C VAL A 28 3.23 0.05 -13.13
N ARG A 29 3.72 -1.14 -13.48
CA ARG A 29 3.35 -1.84 -14.72
C ARG A 29 1.88 -2.29 -14.78
N ILE A 30 1.24 -2.41 -13.63
CA ILE A 30 -0.15 -2.88 -13.52
C ILE A 30 -1.08 -1.81 -12.96
N ALA A 31 -0.58 -0.58 -12.75
CA ALA A 31 -1.34 0.51 -12.14
C ALA A 31 -2.64 0.80 -12.90
N ASP A 32 -2.58 0.82 -14.24
CA ASP A 32 -3.76 1.05 -15.09
C ASP A 32 -4.78 -0.11 -15.06
N LYS A 33 -4.40 -1.25 -14.48
CA LYS A 33 -5.23 -2.47 -14.39
C LYS A 33 -5.80 -2.70 -13.00
N ILE A 34 -5.49 -1.83 -12.04
CA ILE A 34 -5.91 -1.96 -10.64
C ILE A 34 -6.64 -0.70 -10.23
N ARG A 35 -7.75 -0.87 -9.49
CA ARG A 35 -8.47 0.25 -8.92
C ARG A 35 -7.62 0.84 -7.79
N LEU A 36 -7.47 2.16 -7.75
CA LEU A 36 -6.63 2.82 -6.73
C LEU A 36 -7.07 2.50 -5.29
N GLU A 37 -8.37 2.27 -5.06
CA GLU A 37 -8.95 1.84 -3.77
C GLU A 37 -8.48 0.45 -3.29
N ASP A 38 -7.91 -0.36 -4.19
CA ASP A 38 -7.38 -1.68 -3.89
C ASP A 38 -5.86 -1.66 -3.63
N VAL A 39 -5.23 -0.48 -3.66
CA VAL A 39 -3.78 -0.30 -3.50
C VAL A 39 -3.47 0.45 -2.20
N TYR A 40 -2.56 -0.12 -1.43
CA TYR A 40 -2.04 0.46 -0.19
C TYR A 40 -0.54 0.69 -0.34
N ILE A 41 -0.10 1.94 -0.18
CA ILE A 41 1.32 2.31 -0.16
C ILE A 41 1.71 2.52 1.31
N ILE A 42 2.61 1.67 1.80
CA ILE A 42 3.10 1.70 3.17
C ILE A 42 4.52 2.26 3.14
N ILE A 43 4.73 3.37 3.84
CA ILE A 43 6.05 3.98 3.98
C ILE A 43 6.55 3.61 5.37
N ASP A 44 7.39 2.58 5.45
CA ASP A 44 8.11 2.29 6.68
C ASP A 44 9.28 3.26 6.80
N ASP A 45 9.62 3.59 8.05
CA ASP A 45 10.78 4.41 8.41
C ASP A 45 10.51 5.92 8.20
N VAL A 46 9.36 6.38 8.68
CA VAL A 46 9.09 7.81 8.86
C VAL A 46 9.74 8.24 10.17
N ASP A 47 10.70 9.16 10.10
CA ASP A 47 11.29 9.77 11.29
C ASP A 47 10.15 10.42 12.10
N PRO A 48 9.94 10.05 13.38
CA PRO A 48 8.87 10.62 14.21
C PRO A 48 8.86 12.15 14.23
N ARG A 49 10.03 12.78 14.09
CA ARG A 49 10.18 14.25 14.06
C ARG A 49 9.51 14.91 12.87
N LEU A 50 9.28 14.18 11.77
CA LEU A 50 8.55 14.69 10.60
C LEU A 50 7.05 14.91 10.88
N PHE A 51 6.51 14.35 11.97
CA PHE A 51 5.13 14.57 12.39
C PHE A 51 4.98 15.73 13.38
N GLU A 52 6.05 16.14 14.07
CA GLU A 52 6.03 17.27 15.00
C GLU A 52 5.88 18.61 14.27
N ASP A 53 6.38 18.70 13.02
CA ASP A 53 6.24 19.88 12.15
C ASP A 53 4.82 20.04 11.54
N LEU A 54 3.92 19.07 11.75
CA LEU A 54 2.54 19.08 11.22
C LEU A 54 1.49 19.49 12.27
N THR A 55 1.90 19.73 13.53
CA THR A 55 1.05 20.21 14.64
C THR A 55 1.37 21.64 15.03
#